data_AF-A0A8T4KSR4-F1
#
_entry.id   AF-A0A8T4KSR4-F1
#
_cell.length_a   1.000
_cell.length_b   1.000
_cell.length_c   1.000
_cell.angle_alpha   90.00
_cell.angle_beta   90.00
_cell.angle_gamma   90.00
#
_symmetry.space_group_name_H-M   'P 1'
#
loop_
_entity.id
_entity.type
_entity.pdbx_description
1 polymer ?
#
loop_
_entity_poly.entity_id
_entity_poly.type
_entity_poly.pdbx_seq_one_letter_code
_entity_poly.pdbx_strand_id
1 'polypeptide(L)'
;MPADKLAVSQAAQVLELAGFLEEQSDQDAVFTSFFKQTANLRLLISQFKELEQKLGELSRSLQEIEEARVKADLFFENFRDYRTYYFQEASKALEFIKQAFDLYSFEKAFFKPQFSGSIDLGRAISDFELRKEANSSFKVKSENLASFLQHLLERNLLKKSRLDNEGLRILFQNSNELFVEAENAKIRRLDRLCKQLEGDYWEQ
;
A
#
# COMPACT_ATOMS: atom_id res chain seq x y z
N MET A 1 74.39 76.24 -19.69
CA MET A 1 73.79 74.91 -19.94
C MET A 1 73.97 73.87 -18.80
N PRO A 2 73.73 74.20 -17.50
CA PRO A 2 73.63 73.17 -16.44
C PRO A 2 72.20 72.88 -15.95
N ALA A 3 71.22 73.74 -16.26
CA ALA A 3 69.84 73.60 -15.77
C ALA A 3 69.07 72.43 -16.43
N ASP A 4 69.27 72.20 -17.74
CA ASP A 4 68.58 71.12 -18.47
C ASP A 4 69.00 69.71 -18.01
N LYS A 5 70.26 69.51 -17.61
CA LYS A 5 70.74 68.20 -17.14
C LYS A 5 70.16 67.83 -15.77
N LEU A 6 69.93 68.83 -14.91
CA LEU A 6 69.32 68.62 -13.60
C LEU A 6 67.83 68.28 -13.72
N ALA A 7 67.12 68.96 -14.62
CA ALA A 7 65.70 68.70 -14.90
C ALA A 7 65.48 67.31 -15.52
N VAL A 8 66.35 66.89 -16.45
CA VAL A 8 66.29 65.54 -17.05
C VAL A 8 66.60 64.45 -16.02
N SER A 9 67.55 64.67 -15.11
CA SER A 9 67.86 63.73 -14.03
C SER A 9 66.71 63.59 -13.02
N GLN A 10 66.00 64.68 -12.71
CA GLN A 10 64.84 64.64 -11.81
C GLN A 10 63.64 63.97 -12.48
N ALA A 11 63.41 64.22 -13.77
CA ALA A 11 62.35 63.56 -14.53
C ALA A 11 62.58 62.04 -14.63
N ALA A 12 63.83 61.59 -14.81
CA ALA A 12 64.18 60.18 -14.83
C ALA A 12 63.89 59.48 -13.49
N GLN A 13 64.23 60.12 -12.36
CA GLN A 13 63.94 59.59 -11.02
C GLN A 13 62.43 59.50 -10.74
N VAL A 14 61.64 60.46 -11.21
CA VAL A 14 60.17 60.44 -11.07
C VAL A 14 59.56 59.31 -11.90
N LEU A 15 60.05 59.07 -13.11
CA LEU A 15 59.62 57.95 -13.96
C LEU A 15 59.94 56.59 -13.35
N GLU A 16 61.13 56.45 -12.74
CA GLU A 16 61.53 55.22 -12.05
C GLU A 16 60.68 54.95 -10.81
N LEU A 17 60.38 55.99 -10.03
CA LEU A 17 59.48 55.91 -8.88
C LEU A 17 58.03 55.59 -9.30
N ALA A 18 57.56 56.17 -10.41
CA ALA A 18 56.23 55.89 -10.95
C ALA A 18 56.12 54.43 -11.41
N GLY A 19 57.13 53.91 -12.12
CA GLY A 19 57.18 52.50 -12.53
C GLY A 19 57.20 51.54 -11.34
N PHE A 20 57.98 51.85 -10.30
CA PHE A 20 58.00 51.06 -9.06
C PHE A 20 56.64 51.06 -8.33
N LEU A 21 55.95 52.20 -8.28
CA LEU A 21 54.62 52.31 -7.67
C LEU A 21 53.56 51.55 -8.49
N GLU A 22 53.68 51.55 -9.82
CA GLU A 22 52.79 50.81 -10.73
C GLU A 22 52.98 49.29 -10.58
N GLU A 23 54.22 48.80 -10.51
CA GLU A 23 54.51 47.39 -10.24
C GLU A 23 54.00 46.90 -8.88
N GLN A 24 54.10 47.74 -7.84
CA GLN A 24 53.53 47.43 -6.51
C GLN A 24 51.99 47.41 -6.54
N SER A 25 51.38 48.37 -7.22
CA SER A 25 49.92 48.42 -7.42
C SER A 25 49.39 47.19 -8.17
N ASP A 26 50.11 46.74 -9.20
CA ASP A 26 49.74 45.56 -9.99
C ASP A 26 49.89 44.27 -9.18
N GLN A 27 50.93 44.15 -8.34
CA GLN A 27 51.08 43.02 -7.43
C GLN A 27 49.91 42.96 -6.42
N ASP A 28 49.52 44.08 -5.83
CA ASP A 28 48.38 44.16 -4.91
C ASP A 28 47.05 43.80 -5.59
N ALA A 29 46.86 44.20 -6.85
CA ALA A 29 45.69 43.82 -7.65
C ALA A 29 45.63 42.31 -7.93
N VAL A 30 46.78 41.70 -8.27
CA VAL A 30 46.89 40.25 -8.47
C VAL A 30 46.60 39.48 -7.17
N PHE A 31 47.19 39.89 -6.05
CA PHE A 31 46.91 39.30 -4.73
C PHE A 31 45.42 39.43 -4.37
N THR A 32 44.82 40.59 -4.57
CA THR A 32 43.39 40.82 -4.31
C THR A 32 42.50 39.93 -5.17
N SER A 33 42.85 39.73 -6.45
CA SER A 33 42.12 38.83 -7.36
C SER A 33 42.21 37.37 -6.92
N PHE A 34 43.39 36.93 -6.48
CA PHE A 34 43.63 35.58 -5.99
C PHE A 34 42.85 35.29 -4.70
N PHE A 35 42.84 36.23 -3.75
CA PHE A 35 42.05 36.12 -2.52
C PHE A 35 40.54 36.07 -2.78
N LYS A 36 40.04 36.86 -3.75
CA LYS A 36 38.63 36.79 -4.18
C LYS A 36 38.28 35.43 -4.78
N GLN A 37 39.15 34.88 -5.63
CA GLN A 37 38.94 33.55 -6.20
C GLN A 37 38.96 32.45 -5.14
N THR A 38 39.89 32.49 -4.18
CA THR A 38 39.93 31.52 -3.08
C THR A 38 38.73 31.65 -2.13
N ALA A 39 38.25 32.87 -1.88
CA ALA A 39 37.01 33.08 -1.11
C ALA A 39 35.78 32.48 -1.84
N ASN A 40 35.67 32.68 -3.15
CA ASN A 40 34.61 32.10 -3.97
C ASN A 40 34.67 30.57 -3.99
N LEU A 41 35.86 29.98 -4.07
CA LEU A 41 36.04 28.52 -4.00
C LEU A 41 35.62 27.97 -2.63
N ARG A 42 35.94 28.65 -1.53
CA ARG A 42 35.48 28.26 -0.19
C ARG A 42 33.96 28.32 -0.07
N LEU A 43 33.34 29.35 -0.63
CA LEU A 43 31.88 29.48 -0.68
C LEU A 43 31.24 28.34 -1.47
N LEU A 44 31.79 28.03 -2.65
CA LEU A 44 31.37 26.88 -3.47
C LEU A 44 31.48 25.56 -2.71
N ILE A 45 32.59 25.33 -2.01
CA ILE A 45 32.79 24.13 -1.18
C ILE A 45 31.75 24.07 -0.05
N SER A 46 31.45 25.20 0.61
CA SER A 46 30.40 25.21 1.65
C SER A 46 29.02 24.93 1.08
N GLN A 47 28.70 25.48 -0.10
CA GLN A 47 27.43 25.23 -0.79
C GLN A 47 27.31 23.76 -1.21
N PHE A 48 28.39 23.15 -1.70
CA PHE A 48 28.42 21.73 -2.02
C PHE A 48 28.18 20.85 -0.79
N LYS A 49 28.83 21.15 0.34
CA LYS A 49 28.61 20.42 1.60
C LYS A 49 27.16 20.55 2.09
N GLU A 50 26.56 21.74 1.98
CA GLU A 50 25.15 21.94 2.33
C GLU A 50 24.22 21.14 1.40
N LEU A 51 24.54 21.07 0.11
CA LEU A 51 23.79 20.29 -0.87
C LEU A 51 23.90 18.78 -0.62
N GLU A 52 25.10 18.28 -0.30
CA GLU A 52 25.31 16.89 0.12
C GLU A 52 24.50 16.55 1.37
N GLN A 53 24.46 17.45 2.35
CA GLN A 53 23.65 17.26 3.55
C GLN A 53 22.16 17.20 3.22
N LYS A 54 21.64 18.14 2.41
CA LYS A 54 20.24 18.16 1.99
C LYS A 54 19.86 16.92 1.16
N LEU A 55 20.77 16.42 0.32
CA LEU A 55 20.57 15.15 -0.39
C LEU A 55 20.48 13.96 0.56
N GLY A 56 21.33 13.93 1.59
CA GLY A 56 21.27 12.91 2.63
C GLY A 56 19.95 12.94 3.42
N GLU A 57 19.48 14.14 3.76
CA GLU A 57 18.18 14.35 4.42
C GLU A 57 17.01 13.90 3.52
N LEU A 58 17.05 14.26 2.23
CA LEU A 58 16.03 13.85 1.25
C LEU A 58 16.00 12.32 1.09
N SER A 59 17.17 11.68 0.99
CA SER A 59 17.27 10.22 0.87
C SER A 59 16.70 9.51 2.09
N ARG A 60 16.93 10.03 3.29
CA ARG A 60 16.34 9.49 4.52
C ARG A 60 14.82 9.65 4.53
N SER A 61 14.33 10.83 4.15
CA SER A 61 12.89 11.09 4.08
C SER A 61 12.19 10.18 3.06
N LEU A 62 12.80 9.93 1.90
CA LEU A 62 12.29 8.97 0.92
C LEU A 62 12.17 7.56 1.51
N GLN A 63 13.20 7.11 2.23
CA GLN A 63 13.19 5.79 2.86
C GLN A 63 12.10 5.68 3.94
N GLU A 64 11.92 6.71 4.77
CA GLU A 64 10.84 6.77 5.77
C GLU A 64 9.45 6.70 5.12
N ILE A 65 9.25 7.38 3.99
CA ILE A 65 8.00 7.35 3.23
C ILE A 65 7.75 5.95 2.66
N GLU A 66 8.77 5.28 2.12
CA GLU A 66 8.65 3.91 1.60
C GLU A 66 8.28 2.92 2.70
N GLU A 67 8.93 3.00 3.86
CA GLU A 67 8.60 2.15 5.01
C GLU A 67 7.18 2.40 5.53
N ALA A 68 6.75 3.68 5.59
CA ALA A 68 5.39 4.04 5.98
C ALA A 68 4.36 3.53 4.96
N ARG A 69 4.68 3.57 3.66
CA ARG A 69 3.83 3.03 2.60
C ARG A 69 3.65 1.52 2.73
N VAL A 70 4.73 0.77 2.94
CA VAL A 70 4.65 -0.70 3.14
C VAL A 70 3.80 -1.04 4.37
N LYS A 71 3.97 -0.29 5.48
CA LYS A 71 3.12 -0.46 6.67
C LYS A 71 1.65 -0.13 6.40
N ALA A 72 1.38 0.90 5.61
CA ALA A 72 0.01 1.25 5.20
C ALA A 72 -0.61 0.17 4.30
N ASP A 73 0.13 -0.33 3.32
CA ASP A 73 -0.33 -1.41 2.43
C ASP A 73 -0.65 -2.69 3.24
N LEU A 74 0.22 -3.08 4.18
CA LEU A 74 -0.05 -4.17 5.12
C LEU A 74 -1.28 -3.90 6.00
N PHE A 75 -1.48 -2.65 6.44
CA PHE A 75 -2.66 -2.28 7.21
C PHE A 75 -3.95 -2.39 6.37
N PHE A 76 -3.93 -1.96 5.11
CA PHE A 76 -5.06 -2.07 4.18
C PHE A 76 -5.34 -3.52 3.77
N GLU A 77 -4.32 -4.37 3.64
CA GLU A 77 -4.52 -5.81 3.41
C GLU A 77 -5.23 -6.51 4.58
N ASN A 78 -5.03 -6.01 5.80
CA ASN A 78 -5.72 -6.47 6.99
C ASN A 78 -7.12 -5.87 7.17
N PHE A 79 -7.49 -4.87 6.37
CA PHE A 79 -8.83 -4.31 6.43
C PHE A 79 -9.82 -5.29 5.80
N ARG A 80 -10.99 -5.45 6.44
CA ARG A 80 -12.04 -6.31 5.93
C ARG A 80 -12.74 -5.62 4.77
N ASP A 81 -12.76 -6.31 3.65
CA ASP A 81 -13.50 -5.90 2.47
C ASP A 81 -14.81 -6.67 2.36
N TYR A 82 -15.74 -6.04 1.66
CA TYR A 82 -17.06 -6.57 1.38
C TYR A 82 -17.22 -6.73 -0.12
N ARG A 83 -17.72 -7.88 -0.54
CA ARG A 83 -17.97 -8.18 -1.94
C ARG A 83 -19.29 -8.89 -2.10
N THR A 84 -20.11 -8.45 -3.04
CA THR A 84 -21.29 -9.19 -3.46
C THR A 84 -20.97 -9.96 -4.73
N TYR A 85 -21.19 -11.28 -4.69
CA TYR A 85 -21.05 -12.18 -5.82
C TYR A 85 -22.43 -12.61 -6.30
N TYR A 86 -22.59 -12.65 -7.62
CA TYR A 86 -23.81 -13.04 -8.29
C TYR A 86 -23.53 -14.16 -9.30
N PHE A 87 -24.39 -15.16 -9.31
CA PHE A 87 -24.32 -16.28 -10.24
C PHE A 87 -25.66 -16.45 -10.94
N GLN A 88 -25.65 -16.84 -12.21
CA GLN A 88 -26.88 -17.11 -12.96
C GLN A 88 -27.67 -18.29 -12.36
N GLU A 89 -26.95 -19.28 -11.83
CA GLU A 89 -27.52 -20.50 -11.26
C GLU A 89 -27.10 -20.68 -9.79
N ALA A 90 -28.03 -21.19 -8.96
CA ALA A 90 -27.75 -21.49 -7.56
C ALA A 90 -26.70 -22.61 -7.40
N SER A 91 -26.63 -23.55 -8.34
CA SER A 91 -25.62 -24.61 -8.43
C SER A 91 -24.20 -24.02 -8.41
N LYS A 92 -23.95 -23.03 -9.26
CA LYS A 92 -22.66 -22.31 -9.35
C LYS A 92 -22.34 -21.55 -8.07
N ALA A 93 -23.34 -20.97 -7.40
CA ALA A 93 -23.14 -20.32 -6.10
C ALA A 93 -22.72 -21.34 -5.01
N LEU A 94 -23.31 -22.53 -5.00
CA LEU A 94 -22.91 -23.61 -4.09
C LEU A 94 -21.52 -24.15 -4.42
N GLU A 95 -21.21 -24.31 -5.70
CA GLU A 95 -19.89 -24.72 -6.17
C GLU A 95 -18.82 -23.71 -5.77
N PHE A 96 -19.09 -22.42 -5.92
CA PHE A 96 -18.22 -21.34 -5.48
C PHE A 96 -17.90 -21.44 -3.98
N ILE A 97 -18.91 -21.71 -3.14
CA ILE A 97 -18.69 -21.87 -1.70
C ILE A 97 -17.83 -23.10 -1.41
N LYS A 98 -18.08 -24.22 -2.09
CA LYS A 98 -17.27 -25.43 -1.94
C LYS A 98 -15.81 -25.15 -2.31
N GLN A 99 -15.57 -24.60 -3.50
CA GLN A 99 -14.22 -24.30 -3.96
C GLN A 99 -13.55 -23.23 -3.09
N ALA A 100 -14.30 -22.27 -2.54
CA ALA A 100 -13.77 -21.30 -1.58
C ALA A 100 -13.31 -21.98 -0.28
N PHE A 101 -14.06 -22.95 0.24
CA PHE A 101 -13.68 -23.71 1.43
C PHE A 101 -12.45 -24.59 1.18
N ASP A 102 -12.38 -25.21 0.00
CA ASP A 102 -11.22 -26.00 -0.42
C ASP A 102 -9.98 -25.12 -0.61
N LEU A 103 -10.12 -23.92 -1.21
CA LEU A 103 -9.04 -22.97 -1.46
C LEU A 103 -8.35 -22.48 -0.17
N TYR A 104 -9.11 -22.37 0.91
CA TYR A 104 -8.60 -21.94 2.22
C TYR A 104 -8.42 -23.09 3.20
N SER A 105 -8.61 -24.33 2.77
CA SER A 105 -8.47 -25.54 3.59
C SER A 105 -9.29 -25.49 4.89
N PHE A 106 -10.50 -24.96 4.82
CA PHE A 106 -11.35 -24.84 5.99
C PHE A 106 -11.96 -26.19 6.41
N GLU A 107 -11.79 -26.58 7.67
CA GLU A 107 -12.30 -27.87 8.17
C GLU A 107 -13.80 -27.86 8.51
N LYS A 108 -14.32 -26.72 8.96
CA LYS A 108 -15.68 -26.59 9.52
C LYS A 108 -16.30 -25.25 9.14
N ALA A 109 -17.61 -25.20 8.94
CA ALA A 109 -18.40 -23.99 8.81
C ALA A 109 -19.34 -23.83 10.01
N PHE A 110 -19.61 -22.59 10.42
CA PHE A 110 -20.66 -22.28 11.39
C PHE A 110 -21.86 -21.68 10.65
N PHE A 111 -22.92 -22.48 10.52
CA PHE A 111 -24.17 -22.05 9.93
C PHE A 111 -25.02 -21.30 10.96
N LYS A 112 -25.51 -20.11 10.60
CA LYS A 112 -26.36 -19.25 11.41
C LYS A 112 -27.61 -18.86 10.62
N PRO A 113 -28.80 -19.38 10.99
CA PRO A 113 -30.06 -18.92 10.41
C PRO A 113 -30.34 -17.47 10.83
N GLN A 114 -30.66 -16.57 9.89
CA GLN A 114 -31.03 -15.16 10.17
C GLN A 114 -32.48 -14.87 9.77
N PHE A 115 -33.41 -15.66 10.30
CA PHE A 115 -34.83 -15.56 9.98
C PHE A 115 -35.60 -14.89 11.11
N SER A 116 -36.60 -14.10 10.74
CA SER A 116 -37.67 -13.66 11.63
C SER A 116 -38.80 -14.69 11.58
N GLY A 117 -38.78 -15.69 12.48
CA GLY A 117 -39.83 -16.73 12.58
C GLY A 117 -39.31 -18.11 13.01
N SER A 118 -40.22 -19.07 13.19
CA SER A 118 -39.89 -20.47 13.49
C SER A 118 -39.62 -21.26 12.21
N ILE A 119 -38.41 -21.78 12.05
CA ILE A 119 -38.04 -22.72 10.98
C ILE A 119 -37.71 -24.06 11.60
N ASP A 120 -38.24 -25.13 11.01
CA ASP A 120 -37.90 -26.49 11.38
C ASP A 120 -36.57 -26.92 10.73
N LEU A 121 -35.47 -26.72 11.46
CA LEU A 121 -34.17 -27.29 11.13
C LEU A 121 -33.99 -28.72 11.68
N GLY A 122 -34.98 -29.28 12.39
CA GLY A 122 -34.87 -30.56 13.11
C GLY A 122 -34.50 -31.73 12.19
N ARG A 123 -35.03 -31.74 10.96
CA ARG A 123 -34.64 -32.72 9.93
C ARG A 123 -33.19 -32.53 9.48
N ALA A 124 -32.76 -31.31 9.16
CA ALA A 124 -31.38 -31.06 8.73
C ALA A 124 -30.36 -31.34 9.86
N ILE A 125 -30.74 -31.09 11.12
CA ILE A 125 -29.93 -31.41 12.29
C ILE A 125 -29.74 -32.92 12.41
N SER A 126 -30.80 -33.70 12.20
CA SER A 126 -30.76 -35.16 12.26
C SER A 126 -29.99 -35.75 11.07
N ASP A 127 -30.29 -35.31 9.85
CA ASP A 127 -29.73 -35.85 8.60
C ASP A 127 -28.21 -35.63 8.50
N PHE A 128 -27.69 -34.54 9.08
CA PHE A 128 -26.27 -34.15 8.99
C PHE A 128 -25.55 -34.16 10.35
N GLU A 129 -26.17 -34.71 11.39
CA GLU A 129 -25.65 -34.78 12.77
C GLU A 129 -25.11 -33.43 13.29
N LEU A 130 -25.84 -32.35 13.00
CA LEU A 130 -25.38 -31.01 13.31
C LEU A 130 -25.36 -30.77 14.81
N ARG A 131 -24.20 -30.35 15.32
CA ARG A 131 -24.09 -29.93 16.71
C ARG A 131 -24.45 -28.46 16.82
N LYS A 132 -25.45 -28.17 17.65
CA LYS A 132 -25.78 -26.79 18.03
C LYS A 132 -24.68 -26.26 18.93
N GLU A 133 -24.09 -25.14 18.53
CA GLU A 133 -23.18 -24.34 19.35
C GLU A 133 -23.89 -23.08 19.87
N ALA A 134 -23.15 -22.21 20.55
CA ALA A 134 -23.68 -20.97 21.12
C ALA A 134 -24.43 -20.11 20.08
N ASN A 135 -25.41 -19.33 20.53
CA ASN A 135 -26.16 -18.37 19.72
C ASN A 135 -26.88 -18.96 18.49
N SER A 136 -27.46 -20.16 18.63
CA SER A 136 -28.24 -20.83 17.57
C SER A 136 -27.42 -21.10 16.29
N SER A 137 -26.10 -21.24 16.43
CA SER A 137 -25.24 -21.66 15.35
C SER A 137 -25.15 -23.18 15.28
N PHE A 138 -24.96 -23.71 14.08
CA PHE A 138 -24.80 -25.14 13.81
C PHE A 138 -23.45 -25.38 13.17
N LYS A 139 -22.66 -26.27 13.74
CA LYS A 139 -21.36 -26.65 13.17
C LYS A 139 -21.57 -27.69 12.06
N VAL A 140 -21.10 -27.36 10.87
CA VAL A 140 -21.13 -28.22 9.68
C VAL A 140 -19.69 -28.59 9.33
N LYS A 141 -19.38 -29.87 9.11
CA LYS A 141 -18.06 -30.27 8.60
C LYS A 141 -17.94 -29.90 7.12
N SER A 142 -16.75 -29.50 6.69
CA SER A 142 -16.48 -29.14 5.28
C SER A 142 -16.91 -30.23 4.29
N GLU A 143 -16.62 -31.51 4.61
CA GLU A 143 -17.00 -32.68 3.82
C GLU A 143 -18.51 -32.75 3.52
N ASN A 144 -19.35 -32.32 4.46
CA ASN A 144 -20.81 -32.37 4.37
C ASN A 144 -21.43 -31.04 3.94
N LEU A 145 -20.61 -30.00 3.72
CA LEU A 145 -21.09 -28.64 3.48
C LEU A 145 -21.92 -28.55 2.20
N ALA A 146 -21.43 -29.12 1.09
CA ALA A 146 -22.12 -29.07 -0.19
C ALA A 146 -23.50 -29.74 -0.12
N SER A 147 -23.57 -30.95 0.44
CA SER A 147 -24.82 -31.67 0.64
C SER A 147 -25.79 -30.96 1.59
N PHE A 148 -25.26 -30.33 2.65
CA PHE A 148 -26.06 -29.56 3.58
C PHE A 148 -26.68 -28.32 2.93
N LEU A 149 -25.90 -27.55 2.17
CA LEU A 149 -26.40 -26.37 1.48
C LEU A 149 -27.40 -26.73 0.38
N GLN A 150 -27.19 -27.86 -0.31
CA GLN A 150 -28.16 -28.37 -1.28
C GLN A 150 -29.50 -28.71 -0.62
N HIS A 151 -29.49 -29.40 0.52
CA HIS A 151 -30.71 -29.70 1.29
C HIS A 151 -31.44 -28.43 1.75
N LEU A 152 -30.70 -27.39 2.15
CA LEU A 152 -31.28 -26.10 2.49
C LEU A 152 -31.87 -25.38 1.27
N LEU A 153 -31.22 -25.46 0.11
CA LEU A 153 -31.70 -24.87 -1.13
C LEU A 153 -33.03 -25.51 -1.57
N GLU A 154 -33.10 -26.85 -1.59
CA GLU A 154 -34.31 -27.61 -1.96
C GLU A 154 -35.51 -27.30 -1.08
N ARG A 155 -35.26 -26.94 0.19
CA ARG A 155 -36.30 -26.55 1.16
C ARG A 155 -36.57 -25.05 1.23
N ASN A 156 -35.94 -24.26 0.36
CA ASN A 156 -36.01 -22.79 0.37
C ASN A 156 -35.57 -22.15 1.70
N LEU A 157 -34.67 -22.80 2.43
CA LEU A 157 -34.12 -22.37 3.73
C LEU A 157 -32.73 -21.71 3.61
N LEU A 158 -32.23 -21.50 2.38
CA LEU A 158 -30.92 -20.90 2.16
C LEU A 158 -30.94 -19.37 2.29
N LYS A 159 -32.05 -18.72 1.90
CA LYS A 159 -32.18 -17.25 1.93
C LYS A 159 -32.05 -16.74 3.36
N LYS A 160 -31.39 -15.60 3.57
CA LYS A 160 -31.17 -15.02 4.90
C LYS A 160 -30.53 -16.00 5.88
N SER A 161 -29.58 -16.77 5.38
CA SER A 161 -28.70 -17.59 6.21
C SER A 161 -27.27 -17.07 6.09
N ARG A 162 -26.43 -17.46 7.05
CA ARG A 162 -25.04 -17.02 7.12
C ARG A 162 -24.13 -18.20 7.43
N LEU A 163 -23.01 -18.27 6.73
CA LEU A 163 -21.89 -19.15 7.05
C LEU A 163 -20.75 -18.30 7.58
N ASP A 164 -20.22 -18.68 8.73
CA ASP A 164 -19.02 -18.10 9.31
C ASP A 164 -17.89 -19.13 9.32
N ASN A 165 -16.70 -18.66 8.99
CA ASN A 165 -15.44 -19.37 9.12
C ASN A 165 -14.30 -18.40 9.45
N GLU A 166 -13.12 -18.92 9.78
CA GLU A 166 -11.86 -18.24 10.14
C GLU A 166 -11.52 -17.02 9.24
N GLY A 167 -12.18 -15.89 9.51
CA GLY A 167 -12.07 -14.66 8.74
C GLY A 167 -12.83 -14.63 7.40
N LEU A 168 -13.72 -15.58 7.13
CA LEU A 168 -14.62 -15.57 5.97
C LEU A 168 -16.08 -15.65 6.44
N ARG A 169 -16.88 -14.66 6.09
CA ARG A 169 -18.31 -14.63 6.37
C ARG A 169 -19.08 -14.53 5.06
N ILE A 170 -20.01 -15.45 4.85
CA ILE A 170 -20.85 -15.51 3.65
C ILE A 170 -22.30 -15.38 4.10
N LEU A 171 -22.99 -14.36 3.62
CA LEU A 171 -24.42 -14.10 3.82
C LEU A 171 -25.16 -14.39 2.52
N PHE A 172 -26.15 -15.27 2.59
CA PHE A 172 -27.03 -15.57 1.47
C PHE A 172 -28.15 -14.56 1.42
N GLN A 173 -28.04 -13.55 0.55
CA GLN A 173 -29.15 -12.62 0.30
C GLN A 173 -30.26 -13.34 -0.48
N ASN A 174 -29.85 -14.05 -1.54
CA ASN A 174 -30.68 -14.93 -2.35
C ASN A 174 -29.96 -16.26 -2.60
N SER A 175 -30.60 -17.20 -3.32
CA SER A 175 -29.97 -18.47 -3.71
C SER A 175 -28.77 -18.29 -4.65
N ASN A 176 -28.73 -17.15 -5.35
CA ASN A 176 -27.79 -16.85 -6.41
C ASN A 176 -26.88 -15.66 -6.07
N GLU A 177 -27.10 -15.04 -4.92
CA GLU A 177 -26.45 -13.79 -4.52
C GLU A 177 -25.85 -13.95 -3.13
N LEU A 178 -24.53 -13.84 -3.07
CA LEU A 178 -23.72 -14.08 -1.89
C LEU A 178 -23.00 -12.80 -1.50
N PHE A 179 -23.27 -12.30 -0.30
CA PHE A 179 -22.50 -11.21 0.29
C PHE A 179 -21.37 -11.79 1.14
N VAL A 180 -20.14 -11.43 0.82
CA VAL A 180 -18.94 -12.00 1.44
C VAL A 180 -18.12 -10.91 2.11
N GLU A 181 -17.80 -11.13 3.37
CA GLU A 181 -16.87 -10.31 4.16
C GLU A 181 -15.62 -11.15 4.48
N ALA A 182 -14.45 -10.66 4.07
CA ALA A 182 -13.17 -11.28 4.35
C ALA A 182 -12.02 -10.27 4.28
N GLU A 183 -10.81 -10.70 4.62
CA GLU A 183 -9.58 -9.95 4.33
C GLU A 183 -9.43 -9.69 2.83
N ASN A 184 -8.89 -8.55 2.44
CA ASN A 184 -8.70 -8.15 1.04
C ASN A 184 -7.98 -9.24 0.22
N ALA A 185 -6.92 -9.83 0.78
CA ALA A 185 -6.17 -10.91 0.14
C ALA A 185 -7.05 -12.13 -0.19
N LYS A 186 -8.02 -12.46 0.68
CA LYS A 186 -8.99 -13.54 0.45
C LYS A 186 -10.03 -13.12 -0.60
N ILE A 187 -10.54 -11.89 -0.54
CA ILE A 187 -11.49 -11.36 -1.54
C ILE A 187 -10.88 -11.40 -2.95
N ARG A 188 -9.64 -10.94 -3.14
CA ARG A 188 -8.99 -10.98 -4.48
C ARG A 188 -8.86 -12.38 -5.07
N ARG A 189 -8.68 -13.40 -4.22
CA ARG A 189 -8.62 -14.80 -4.68
C ARG A 189 -10.02 -15.32 -5.01
N LEU A 190 -11.03 -14.95 -4.21
CA LEU A 190 -12.43 -15.25 -4.47
C LEU A 190 -12.94 -14.56 -5.75
N ASP A 191 -12.49 -13.34 -6.05
CA ASP A 191 -12.81 -12.64 -7.31
C ASP A 191 -12.35 -13.45 -8.53
N ARG A 192 -11.15 -14.06 -8.47
CA ARG A 192 -10.64 -14.93 -9.54
C ARG A 192 -11.47 -16.21 -9.66
N LEU A 193 -11.81 -16.81 -8.52
CA LEU A 193 -12.65 -18.01 -8.46
C LEU A 193 -14.05 -17.75 -9.04
N CYS A 194 -14.64 -16.61 -8.70
CA CYS A 194 -15.95 -16.19 -9.20
C CYS A 194 -15.93 -16.08 -10.73
N LYS A 195 -14.90 -15.43 -11.30
CA LYS A 195 -14.74 -15.33 -12.76
C LYS A 195 -14.57 -16.68 -13.44
N GLN A 196 -13.87 -17.62 -12.81
CA GLN A 196 -13.71 -18.98 -13.35
C GLN A 196 -15.04 -19.73 -13.43
N LEU A 197 -15.97 -19.45 -12.51
CA LEU A 197 -17.32 -20.02 -12.48
C LEU A 197 -18.34 -19.21 -13.28
N GLU A 198 -17.89 -18.25 -14.10
CA GLU A 198 -18.73 -17.35 -14.89
C GLU A 198 -19.73 -16.56 -14.02
N GLY A 199 -19.33 -16.21 -12.79
CA GLY A 199 -20.05 -15.29 -11.93
C GLY A 199 -19.58 -13.85 -12.10
N ASP A 200 -20.41 -12.93 -11.64
CA ASP A 200 -20.13 -11.50 -11.59
C ASP A 200 -20.01 -11.02 -10.14
N TYR A 201 -19.32 -9.90 -9.92
CA TYR A 201 -19.21 -9.31 -8.59
C TYR A 201 -19.10 -7.79 -8.64
N TRP A 202 -19.50 -7.14 -7.55
CA TRP A 202 -19.32 -5.71 -7.36
C TRP A 202 -18.94 -5.35 -5.93
N GLU A 203 -18.23 -4.23 -5.80
CA GLU A 203 -17.96 -3.53 -4.53
C GLU A 203 -19.25 -2.86 -4.05
N GLN A 204 -19.53 -2.92 -2.74
CA GLN A 204 -20.58 -2.13 -2.10
C GLN A 204 -20.00 -0.91 -1.38
#